data_AF-A0A812KWZ7-F1
#
_entry.id   AF-A0A812KWZ7-F1
#
_cell.length_a   1.000
_cell.length_b   1.000
_cell.length_c   1.000
_cell.angle_alpha   90.00
_cell.angle_beta   90.00
_cell.angle_gamma   90.00
#
_symmetry.space_group_name_H-M   'P 1'
#
loop_
_entity.id
_entity.type
_entity.pdbx_description
1 polymer ?
#
loop_
_entity_poly.entity_id
_entity_poly.type
_entity_poly.pdbx_seq_one_letter_code
_entity_poly.pdbx_strand_id
1 'polypeptide(L)'
;MLCTVGLFVAGAAFPAWASAHLAQMAHSVSLMVRQTAASLKSLDTLLEADQQFYVILSLRTCPQGRPLLPCRSPEYMVGRSEDHSVVVLDLPSGSPESLYPAWYRPVGEFDFPSFLQMFLISIGCSEVHVYNTMDGALLVPYQAVVQRSQWNTLASRFDAAWKVHKTAYRKLNSSKHAPTISEGRSPRFAEVADDAMDNPPALSLSSLISVHNTFIEVEDGDLDADEPEWCRNKSV
;
A
#
# COMPACT_ATOMS: atom_id res chain seq x y z
N MET A 1 16.63 12.16 -19.98
CA MET A 1 16.49 11.71 -18.58
C MET A 1 17.86 11.27 -18.09
N LEU A 2 18.37 11.84 -16.99
CA LEU A 2 19.67 11.48 -16.41
C LEU A 2 19.48 10.27 -15.50
N CYS A 3 20.06 9.13 -15.85
CA CYS A 3 20.10 7.95 -14.99
C CYS A 3 21.36 8.06 -14.11
N THR A 4 21.19 8.48 -12.85
CA THR A 4 22.27 8.57 -11.87
C THR A 4 22.37 7.25 -11.11
N VAL A 5 23.49 6.55 -11.28
CA VAL A 5 23.80 5.34 -10.51
C VAL A 5 24.64 5.75 -9.31
N GLY A 6 24.05 5.67 -8.12
CA GLY A 6 24.76 5.89 -6.85
C GLY A 6 25.32 4.57 -6.33
N LEU A 7 26.63 4.52 -6.07
CA LEU A 7 27.25 3.41 -5.36
C LEU A 7 27.24 3.77 -3.86
N PHE A 8 26.32 3.18 -3.10
CA PHE A 8 26.26 3.39 -1.65
C PHE A 8 27.21 2.41 -0.97
N VAL A 9 28.17 2.94 -0.22
CA VAL A 9 29.13 2.12 0.54
C VAL A 9 29.07 2.59 2.00
N ALA A 10 28.83 1.65 2.90
CA ALA A 10 28.84 1.89 4.33
C ALA A 10 30.27 1.84 4.89
N GLY A 11 30.70 2.88 5.60
CA GLY A 11 31.96 2.89 6.36
C GLY A 11 33.08 3.76 5.79
N ALA A 12 34.03 4.12 6.67
CA ALA A 12 35.04 5.16 6.52
C ALA A 12 35.87 5.10 5.21
N ALA A 13 36.36 6.29 4.82
CA ALA A 13 37.12 6.59 3.61
C ALA A 13 38.04 5.45 3.13
N PHE A 14 37.86 5.06 1.86
CA PHE A 14 38.61 3.98 1.23
C PHE A 14 40.13 4.18 1.31
N PRO A 15 40.91 3.12 1.56
CA PRO A 15 42.35 3.16 1.35
C PRO A 15 42.68 3.61 -0.07
N ALA A 16 43.67 4.48 -0.24
CA ALA A 16 44.03 5.04 -1.55
C ALA A 16 44.31 3.95 -2.61
N TRP A 17 44.79 2.77 -2.19
CA TRP A 17 45.06 1.62 -3.07
C TRP A 17 43.78 0.98 -3.64
N ALA A 18 42.64 1.05 -2.95
CA ALA A 18 41.37 0.48 -3.37
C ALA A 18 40.54 1.47 -4.23
N SER A 19 40.86 2.77 -4.15
CA SER A 19 40.13 3.83 -4.84
C SER A 19 40.12 3.66 -6.36
N ALA A 20 41.23 3.23 -6.95
CA ALA A 20 41.34 2.99 -8.40
C ALA A 20 40.44 1.82 -8.85
N HIS A 21 40.39 0.74 -8.08
CA HIS A 21 39.58 -0.43 -8.39
C HIS A 21 38.07 -0.15 -8.25
N LEU A 22 37.70 0.61 -7.21
CA LEU A 22 36.32 1.06 -7.00
C LEU A 22 35.86 2.06 -8.05
N ALA A 23 36.73 3.00 -8.46
CA ALA A 23 36.44 3.90 -9.57
C ALA A 23 36.22 3.11 -10.87
N GLN A 24 37.02 2.07 -11.11
CA GLN A 24 36.86 1.19 -12.27
C GLN A 24 35.58 0.35 -12.19
N MET A 25 35.21 -0.16 -11.02
CA MET A 25 33.94 -0.86 -10.80
C MET A 25 32.74 0.07 -10.99
N ALA A 26 32.74 1.26 -10.40
CA ALA A 26 31.69 2.26 -10.56
C ALA A 26 31.53 2.68 -12.03
N HIS A 27 32.65 2.86 -12.73
CA HIS A 27 32.63 3.14 -14.17
C HIS A 27 32.04 1.98 -14.98
N SER A 28 32.42 0.74 -14.66
CA SER A 28 31.93 -0.46 -15.33
C SER A 28 30.43 -0.67 -15.09
N VAL A 29 29.96 -0.43 -13.86
CA VAL A 29 28.53 -0.48 -13.48
C VAL A 29 27.76 0.64 -14.19
N SER A 30 28.30 1.86 -14.24
CA SER A 30 27.67 2.97 -14.99
C SER A 30 27.55 2.66 -16.49
N LEU A 31 28.58 2.06 -17.09
CA LEU A 31 28.55 1.62 -18.49
C LEU A 31 27.53 0.49 -18.69
N MET A 32 27.48 -0.49 -17.79
CA MET A 32 26.53 -1.59 -17.86
C MET A 32 25.09 -1.07 -17.76
N VAL A 33 24.78 -0.22 -16.78
CA VAL A 33 23.45 0.39 -16.64
C VAL A 33 23.09 1.24 -17.86
N ARG A 34 24.03 2.01 -18.43
CA ARG A 34 23.81 2.77 -19.67
C ARG A 34 23.57 1.85 -20.87
N GLN A 35 24.30 0.75 -20.98
CA GLN A 35 24.12 -0.23 -22.06
C GLN A 35 22.80 -0.99 -21.91
N THR A 36 22.43 -1.40 -20.70
CA THR A 36 21.13 -2.01 -20.42
C THR A 36 20.00 -1.02 -20.67
N ALA A 37 20.11 0.23 -20.24
CA ALA A 37 19.13 1.28 -20.53
C ALA A 37 19.04 1.60 -22.05
N ALA A 38 20.16 1.54 -22.77
CA ALA A 38 20.18 1.73 -24.23
C ALA A 38 19.68 0.50 -25.02
N SER A 39 19.90 -0.72 -24.50
CA SER A 39 19.29 -1.94 -25.06
C SER A 39 17.80 -2.02 -24.75
N LEU A 40 17.37 -1.37 -23.65
CA LEU A 40 15.98 -1.14 -23.29
C LEU A 40 15.36 0.00 -24.14
N LYS A 41 15.54 0.00 -25.46
CA LYS A 41 14.54 0.62 -26.37
C LYS A 41 13.14 0.04 -26.16
N SER A 42 13.04 -1.07 -25.42
CA SER A 42 11.80 -1.65 -24.92
C SER A 42 11.38 -1.16 -23.52
N LEU A 43 12.06 -0.20 -22.87
CA LEU A 43 11.63 0.25 -21.54
C LEU A 43 10.23 0.87 -21.64
N ASP A 44 10.02 1.74 -22.62
CA ASP A 44 8.71 2.37 -22.83
C ASP A 44 7.63 1.31 -23.13
N THR A 45 7.94 0.30 -23.95
CA THR A 45 7.00 -0.80 -24.20
C THR A 45 6.78 -1.71 -22.99
N LEU A 46 7.78 -1.89 -22.13
CA LEU A 46 7.64 -2.63 -20.87
C LEU A 46 6.82 -1.82 -19.85
N LEU A 47 7.01 -0.51 -19.75
CA LEU A 47 6.21 0.38 -18.91
C LEU A 47 4.77 0.48 -19.42
N GLU A 48 4.57 0.53 -20.73
CA GLU A 48 3.23 0.46 -21.35
C GLU A 48 2.56 -0.89 -21.08
N ALA A 49 3.30 -2.00 -21.16
CA ALA A 49 2.79 -3.32 -20.81
C ALA A 49 2.48 -3.43 -19.31
N ASP A 50 3.32 -2.86 -18.45
CA ASP A 50 3.16 -2.85 -17.00
C ASP A 50 1.86 -2.13 -16.58
N GLN A 51 1.58 -0.98 -17.21
CA GLN A 51 0.33 -0.23 -17.01
C GLN A 51 -0.94 -1.02 -17.32
N GLN A 52 -0.85 -2.15 -18.05
CA GLN A 52 -1.98 -3.04 -18.32
C GLN A 52 -2.31 -3.96 -17.15
N PHE A 53 -1.42 -4.15 -16.17
CA PHE A 53 -1.68 -5.06 -15.05
C PHE A 53 -2.46 -4.43 -13.91
N TYR A 54 -2.45 -3.11 -13.80
CA TYR A 54 -3.11 -2.39 -12.72
C TYR A 54 -3.99 -1.24 -13.23
N VAL A 55 -4.88 -0.79 -12.36
CA VAL A 55 -5.69 0.42 -12.53
C VAL A 55 -5.48 1.28 -11.30
N ILE A 56 -5.12 2.54 -11.56
CA ILE A 56 -5.02 3.55 -10.53
C ILE A 56 -6.40 4.19 -10.41
N LEU A 57 -6.98 4.18 -9.23
CA LEU A 57 -8.26 4.84 -8.94
C LEU A 57 -7.98 6.10 -8.13
N SER A 58 -8.62 7.20 -8.51
CA SER A 58 -8.49 8.48 -7.82
C SER A 58 -9.86 8.95 -7.35
N LEU A 59 -9.99 9.19 -6.05
CA LEU A 59 -11.15 9.83 -5.47
C LEU A 59 -11.05 11.34 -5.68
N ARG A 60 -12.05 11.91 -6.34
CA ARG A 60 -12.20 13.34 -6.59
C ARG A 60 -13.44 13.87 -5.87
N THR A 61 -13.36 15.14 -5.48
CA THR A 61 -14.48 15.98 -5.04
C THR A 61 -15.32 15.36 -3.91
N CYS A 62 -14.95 15.60 -2.65
CA CYS A 62 -15.77 15.26 -1.48
C CYS A 62 -16.29 16.54 -0.78
N PRO A 63 -17.16 17.33 -1.43
CA PRO A 63 -17.47 18.69 -0.99
C PRO A 63 -18.19 18.75 0.36
N GLN A 64 -18.95 17.70 0.71
CA GLN A 64 -19.74 17.62 1.94
C GLN A 64 -19.24 16.47 2.82
N GLY A 65 -17.93 16.28 2.81
CA GLY A 65 -17.23 15.24 3.56
C GLY A 65 -17.13 13.90 2.83
N ARG A 66 -16.60 12.93 3.57
CA ARG A 66 -16.22 11.58 3.12
C ARG A 66 -17.32 10.81 2.38
N PRO A 67 -17.00 9.92 1.45
CA PRO A 67 -18.00 9.04 0.84
C PRO A 67 -18.67 8.12 1.86
N LEU A 68 -19.88 7.65 1.53
CA LEU A 68 -20.63 6.69 2.33
C LEU A 68 -20.24 5.23 2.01
N LEU A 69 -20.42 4.34 2.98
CA LEU A 69 -20.35 2.89 2.81
C LEU A 69 -21.78 2.32 2.81
N PRO A 70 -22.08 1.30 1.98
CA PRO A 70 -23.37 0.65 2.02
C PRO A 70 -23.50 -0.26 3.24
N CYS A 71 -24.73 -0.43 3.68
CA CYS A 71 -25.13 -1.27 4.79
C CYS A 71 -26.27 -2.17 4.35
N ARG A 72 -26.08 -3.48 4.48
CA ARG A 72 -27.09 -4.49 4.12
C ARG A 72 -28.16 -4.67 5.20
N SER A 73 -27.81 -4.39 6.46
CA SER A 73 -28.68 -4.58 7.60
C SER A 73 -28.69 -3.31 8.45
N PRO A 74 -29.66 -2.41 8.22
CA PRO A 74 -29.77 -1.15 8.95
C PRO A 74 -30.03 -1.35 10.45
N GLU A 75 -30.61 -2.50 10.86
CA GLU A 75 -30.92 -2.77 12.26
C GLU A 75 -29.69 -2.81 13.17
N TYR A 76 -28.51 -3.21 12.67
CA TYR A 76 -27.26 -3.18 13.45
C TYR A 76 -26.64 -1.78 13.58
N MET A 77 -27.10 -0.80 12.80
CA MET A 77 -26.57 0.57 12.81
C MET A 77 -27.33 1.48 13.79
N VAL A 78 -28.61 1.21 14.02
CA VAL A 78 -29.55 2.08 14.77
C VAL A 78 -29.24 2.17 16.28
N GLY A 79 -28.23 1.46 16.80
CA GLY A 79 -27.86 1.49 18.22
C GLY A 79 -26.39 1.81 18.55
N ARG A 80 -25.54 2.16 17.56
CA ARG A 80 -24.08 2.25 17.78
C ARG A 80 -23.47 3.66 17.91
N SER A 81 -24.21 4.74 17.60
CA SER A 81 -23.75 6.10 17.89
C SER A 81 -24.88 7.12 17.68
N GLU A 82 -24.97 8.11 18.56
CA GLU A 82 -25.86 9.29 18.42
C GLU A 82 -25.38 10.24 17.31
N ASP A 83 -24.19 10.03 16.77
CA ASP A 83 -23.65 10.79 15.63
C ASP A 83 -24.21 10.25 14.30
N HIS A 84 -25.42 10.72 13.98
CA HIS A 84 -26.18 10.36 12.80
C HIS A 84 -25.48 10.75 11.49
N SER A 85 -25.14 9.74 10.68
CA SER A 85 -24.87 9.91 9.24
C SER A 85 -25.33 8.69 8.44
N VAL A 86 -26.46 8.10 8.83
CA VAL A 86 -27.11 6.98 8.13
C VAL A 86 -28.24 7.52 7.26
N VAL A 87 -28.33 7.04 6.02
CA VAL A 87 -29.44 7.32 5.11
C VAL A 87 -30.02 6.01 4.61
N VAL A 88 -31.34 5.88 4.75
CA VAL A 88 -32.12 4.82 4.14
C VAL A 88 -32.73 5.35 2.84
N LEU A 89 -32.63 4.55 1.78
CA LEU A 89 -33.23 4.83 0.48
C LEU A 89 -34.48 3.97 0.30
N ASP A 90 -35.59 4.62 -0.01
CA ASP A 90 -36.87 3.97 -0.34
C ASP A 90 -36.84 3.54 -1.82
N LEU A 91 -36.06 2.49 -2.12
CA LEU A 91 -35.93 1.94 -3.47
C LEU A 91 -37.01 0.89 -3.74
N PRO A 92 -37.49 0.76 -5.00
CA PRO A 92 -38.47 -0.27 -5.35
C PRO A 92 -37.93 -1.68 -5.06
N SER A 93 -38.70 -2.46 -4.30
CA SER A 93 -38.40 -3.85 -3.97
C SER A 93 -38.20 -4.68 -5.24
N GLY A 94 -37.08 -5.41 -5.31
CA GLY A 94 -36.74 -6.27 -6.46
C GLY A 94 -35.86 -5.63 -7.53
N SER A 95 -35.52 -4.35 -7.41
CA SER A 95 -34.48 -3.73 -8.23
C SER A 95 -33.08 -4.17 -7.77
N PRO A 96 -32.08 -4.32 -8.67
CA PRO A 96 -30.70 -4.61 -8.26
C PRO A 96 -30.10 -3.50 -7.38
N GLU A 97 -30.67 -2.29 -7.46
CA GLU A 97 -30.29 -1.14 -6.62
C GLU A 97 -30.75 -1.30 -5.16
N SER A 98 -31.80 -2.11 -4.91
CA SER A 98 -32.33 -2.38 -3.56
C SER A 98 -31.45 -3.29 -2.70
N LEU A 99 -30.34 -3.83 -3.24
CA LEU A 99 -29.37 -4.65 -2.50
C LEU A 99 -28.69 -3.90 -1.34
N TYR A 100 -28.70 -2.56 -1.38
CA TYR A 100 -28.04 -1.69 -0.41
C TYR A 100 -29.05 -0.64 0.11
N PRO A 101 -29.97 -1.03 1.01
CA PRO A 101 -31.07 -0.18 1.44
C PRO A 101 -30.61 0.98 2.32
N ALA A 102 -29.49 0.84 3.02
CA ALA A 102 -28.94 1.84 3.92
C ALA A 102 -27.49 2.17 3.59
N TRP A 103 -27.10 3.41 3.90
CA TRP A 103 -25.78 3.98 3.61
C TRP A 103 -25.33 4.79 4.82
N TYR A 104 -24.07 4.69 5.21
CA TYR A 104 -23.56 5.38 6.38
C TYR A 104 -22.21 6.03 6.13
N ARG A 105 -21.90 7.09 6.88
CA ARG A 105 -20.60 7.74 6.83
C ARG A 105 -19.65 7.09 7.85
N PRO A 106 -18.48 6.57 7.44
CA PRO A 106 -17.50 6.05 8.38
C PRO A 106 -16.88 7.17 9.24
N VAL A 107 -16.72 6.89 10.53
CA VAL A 107 -16.03 7.73 11.53
C VAL A 107 -14.54 7.35 11.62
N GLY A 108 -13.70 8.26 12.12
CA GLY A 108 -12.26 8.01 12.32
C GLY A 108 -11.36 8.81 11.36
N GLU A 109 -10.17 8.32 11.03
CA GLU A 109 -9.36 8.87 9.93
C GLU A 109 -9.91 8.40 8.57
N PHE A 110 -9.47 9.05 7.49
CA PHE A 110 -9.92 8.68 6.15
C PHE A 110 -8.72 8.51 5.21
N ASP A 111 -8.61 7.31 4.68
CA ASP A 111 -7.81 7.00 3.51
C ASP A 111 -8.72 6.34 2.46
N PHE A 112 -8.44 6.63 1.19
CA PHE A 112 -9.22 6.09 0.08
C PHE A 112 -9.01 4.58 -0.14
N PRO A 113 -7.80 4.01 -0.03
CA PRO A 113 -7.58 2.58 -0.20
C PRO A 113 -8.43 1.69 0.73
N SER A 114 -8.39 1.93 2.04
CA SER A 114 -9.18 1.20 3.04
C SER A 114 -10.66 1.46 2.90
N PHE A 115 -11.07 2.70 2.58
CA PHE A 115 -12.46 2.99 2.23
C PHE A 115 -12.92 2.14 1.04
N LEU A 116 -12.15 2.10 -0.05
CA LEU A 116 -12.51 1.37 -1.25
C LEU A 116 -12.54 -0.14 -0.99
N GLN A 117 -11.60 -0.66 -0.19
CA GLN A 117 -11.60 -2.07 0.24
C GLN A 117 -12.89 -2.41 0.98
N MET A 118 -13.27 -1.60 1.98
CA MET A 118 -14.53 -1.81 2.73
C MET A 118 -15.75 -1.70 1.81
N PHE A 119 -15.75 -0.75 0.88
CA PHE A 119 -16.82 -0.60 -0.10
C PHE A 119 -16.94 -1.86 -0.98
N LEU A 120 -15.84 -2.37 -1.52
CA LEU A 120 -15.83 -3.58 -2.35
C LEU A 120 -16.30 -4.81 -1.57
N ILE A 121 -15.86 -4.99 -0.34
CA ILE A 121 -16.32 -6.08 0.54
C ILE A 121 -17.84 -5.97 0.75
N SER A 122 -18.35 -4.78 1.06
CA SER A 122 -19.77 -4.57 1.34
C SER A 122 -20.69 -4.85 0.14
N ILE A 123 -20.20 -4.64 -1.09
CA ILE A 123 -20.92 -5.01 -2.32
C ILE A 123 -20.72 -6.47 -2.75
N GLY A 124 -20.00 -7.27 -1.94
CA GLY A 124 -19.77 -8.70 -2.19
C GLY A 124 -18.59 -8.99 -3.13
N CYS A 125 -17.64 -8.06 -3.26
CA CYS A 125 -16.43 -8.19 -4.06
C CYS A 125 -15.19 -8.26 -3.16
N SER A 126 -15.17 -9.21 -2.22
CA SER A 126 -14.08 -9.37 -1.23
C SER A 126 -12.78 -9.94 -1.79
N GLU A 127 -12.82 -10.49 -3.01
CA GLU A 127 -11.66 -11.11 -3.68
C GLU A 127 -10.63 -10.08 -4.16
N VAL A 128 -11.04 -8.82 -4.30
CA VAL A 128 -10.20 -7.75 -4.82
C VAL A 128 -9.43 -7.08 -3.71
N HIS A 129 -8.13 -6.95 -3.97
CA HIS A 129 -7.21 -6.29 -3.07
C HIS A 129 -6.96 -4.87 -3.57
N VAL A 130 -7.11 -3.91 -2.66
CA VAL A 130 -6.84 -2.50 -2.87
C VAL A 130 -5.54 -2.14 -2.19
N TYR A 131 -4.59 -1.63 -2.96
CA TYR A 131 -3.26 -1.26 -2.51
C TYR A 131 -3.13 0.25 -2.35
N ASN A 132 -2.44 0.66 -1.30
CA ASN A 132 -2.03 2.05 -1.06
C ASN A 132 -0.57 2.31 -1.47
N THR A 133 0.16 1.28 -1.92
CA THR A 133 1.54 1.36 -2.39
C THR A 133 1.66 0.91 -3.84
N MET A 134 2.60 1.49 -4.57
CA MET A 134 2.97 1.09 -5.92
C MET A 134 4.48 1.26 -6.08
N ASP A 135 5.17 0.25 -6.63
CA ASP A 135 6.63 0.24 -6.80
C ASP A 135 7.42 0.50 -5.49
N GLY A 136 6.88 0.04 -4.37
CA GLY A 136 7.46 0.25 -3.04
C GLY A 136 7.25 1.65 -2.45
N ALA A 137 6.58 2.56 -3.17
CA ALA A 137 6.28 3.91 -2.72
C ALA A 137 4.81 4.05 -2.32
N LEU A 138 4.54 4.80 -1.24
CA LEU A 138 3.18 5.07 -0.75
C LEU A 138 2.49 6.08 -1.67
N LEU A 139 1.24 5.82 -2.04
CA LEU A 139 0.40 6.73 -2.82
C LEU A 139 -0.19 7.83 -1.94
N VAL A 140 -0.58 8.93 -2.56
CA VAL A 140 -1.35 9.97 -1.87
C VAL A 140 -2.67 9.39 -1.31
N PRO A 141 -3.20 9.89 -0.18
CA PRO A 141 -4.36 9.29 0.52
C PRO A 141 -5.65 9.16 -0.31
N TYR A 142 -5.75 9.86 -1.45
CA TYR A 142 -6.90 9.85 -2.35
C TYR A 142 -6.69 9.01 -3.62
N GLN A 143 -5.60 8.25 -3.69
CA GLN A 143 -5.33 7.29 -4.75
C GLN A 143 -5.19 5.88 -4.18
N ALA A 144 -5.62 4.91 -4.99
CA ALA A 144 -5.53 3.50 -4.69
C ALA A 144 -5.21 2.73 -5.97
N VAL A 145 -4.61 1.55 -5.83
CA VAL A 145 -4.27 0.68 -6.95
C VAL A 145 -4.99 -0.65 -6.79
N VAL A 146 -5.53 -1.15 -7.91
CA VAL A 146 -6.17 -2.47 -8.00
C VAL A 146 -5.65 -3.21 -9.22
N GLN A 147 -5.71 -4.54 -9.21
CA GLN A 147 -5.36 -5.34 -10.39
C GLN A 147 -6.39 -5.12 -11.50
N ARG A 148 -5.92 -4.88 -12.73
CA ARG A 148 -6.79 -4.55 -13.87
C ARG A 148 -7.74 -5.68 -14.23
N SER A 149 -7.26 -6.92 -14.23
CA SER A 149 -8.09 -8.09 -14.51
C SER A 149 -9.28 -8.18 -13.55
N GLN A 150 -9.04 -8.03 -12.25
CA GLN A 150 -10.05 -8.04 -11.21
C GLN A 150 -11.02 -6.85 -11.33
N TRP A 151 -10.47 -5.65 -11.59
CA TRP A 151 -11.27 -4.44 -11.78
C TRP A 151 -12.25 -4.59 -12.95
N ASN A 152 -11.78 -5.09 -14.09
CA ASN A 152 -12.62 -5.29 -15.28
C ASN A 152 -13.80 -6.24 -15.01
N THR A 153 -13.61 -7.27 -14.18
CA THR A 153 -14.68 -8.22 -13.83
C THR A 153 -15.76 -7.59 -12.95
N LEU A 154 -15.40 -6.65 -12.07
CA LEU A 154 -16.33 -6.06 -11.09
C LEU A 154 -16.81 -4.65 -11.42
N ALA A 155 -16.20 -3.96 -12.39
CA ALA A 155 -16.48 -2.56 -12.70
C ALA A 155 -17.98 -2.28 -12.88
N SER A 156 -18.71 -3.20 -13.54
CA SER A 156 -20.16 -3.08 -13.72
C SER A 156 -20.96 -3.10 -12.40
N ARG A 157 -20.58 -3.96 -11.45
CA ARG A 157 -21.20 -4.04 -10.11
C ARG A 157 -20.84 -2.82 -9.29
N PHE A 158 -19.58 -2.39 -9.35
CA PHE A 158 -19.13 -1.17 -8.72
C PHE A 158 -19.90 0.04 -9.23
N ASP A 159 -20.05 0.20 -10.55
CA ASP A 159 -20.78 1.32 -11.16
C ASP A 159 -22.26 1.35 -10.76
N ALA A 160 -22.90 0.18 -10.70
CA ALA A 160 -24.28 0.07 -10.23
C ALA A 160 -24.40 0.53 -8.77
N ALA A 161 -23.56 0.02 -7.87
CA ALA A 161 -23.56 0.43 -6.47
C ALA A 161 -23.17 1.91 -6.30
N TRP A 162 -22.20 2.41 -7.07
CA TRP A 162 -21.73 3.79 -7.01
C TRP A 162 -22.78 4.79 -7.51
N LYS A 163 -23.67 4.39 -8.43
CA LYS A 163 -24.83 5.20 -8.81
C LYS A 163 -25.80 5.40 -7.63
N VAL A 164 -26.11 4.33 -6.92
CA VAL A 164 -26.98 4.38 -5.73
C VAL A 164 -26.31 5.18 -4.61
N HIS A 165 -25.01 4.98 -4.40
CA HIS A 165 -24.19 5.77 -3.47
C HIS A 165 -24.32 7.27 -3.73
N LYS A 166 -24.16 7.72 -4.98
CA LYS A 166 -24.29 9.15 -5.32
C LYS A 166 -25.67 9.69 -4.97
N THR A 167 -26.73 8.89 -5.13
CA THR A 167 -28.09 9.26 -4.71
C THR A 167 -28.20 9.36 -3.19
N ALA A 168 -27.68 8.38 -2.45
CA ALA A 168 -27.63 8.42 -0.98
C ALA A 168 -26.84 9.62 -0.45
N TYR A 169 -25.66 9.89 -1.04
CA TYR A 169 -24.79 11.00 -0.65
C TYR A 169 -25.47 12.35 -0.87
N ARG A 170 -26.14 12.54 -2.01
CA ARG A 170 -26.91 13.77 -2.28
C ARG A 170 -28.10 13.91 -1.34
N LYS A 171 -28.81 12.81 -1.02
CA LYS A 171 -29.92 12.81 -0.06
C LYS A 171 -29.43 13.18 1.35
N LEU A 172 -28.32 12.59 1.82
CA LEU A 172 -27.75 12.90 3.14
C LEU A 172 -27.35 14.37 3.26
N ASN A 173 -26.62 14.88 2.26
CA ASN A 173 -25.98 16.19 2.35
C ASN A 173 -26.82 17.31 1.73
N SER A 174 -28.03 17.00 1.24
CA SER A 174 -28.88 17.93 0.47
C SER A 174 -28.12 18.65 -0.67
N SER A 175 -27.13 17.97 -1.26
CA SER A 175 -26.17 18.56 -2.20
C SER A 175 -26.43 18.15 -3.65
N LYS A 176 -26.08 19.02 -4.60
CA LYS A 176 -26.08 18.68 -6.04
C LYS A 176 -24.85 17.85 -6.45
N HIS A 177 -23.76 17.99 -5.70
CA HIS A 177 -22.49 17.33 -5.97
C HIS A 177 -22.31 16.06 -5.14
N ALA A 178 -21.64 15.06 -5.71
CA ALA A 178 -21.32 13.80 -5.07
C ALA A 178 -19.88 13.36 -5.41
N PRO A 179 -19.26 12.50 -4.59
CA PRO A 179 -17.93 11.97 -4.85
C PRO A 179 -17.83 11.26 -6.19
N THR A 180 -16.69 11.44 -6.84
CA THR A 180 -16.40 10.81 -8.13
C THR A 180 -15.12 10.01 -8.00
N ILE A 181 -15.18 8.74 -8.41
CA ILE A 181 -13.98 7.91 -8.57
C ILE A 181 -13.73 7.80 -10.06
N SER A 182 -12.49 8.05 -10.46
CA SER A 182 -12.05 8.01 -11.85
C SER A 182 -10.74 7.25 -11.95
N GLU A 183 -10.52 6.57 -13.07
CA GLU A 183 -9.21 6.03 -13.40
C GLU A 183 -8.19 7.18 -13.52
N GLY A 184 -7.15 7.11 -12.69
CA GLY A 184 -6.02 8.03 -12.68
C GLY A 184 -5.08 7.70 -13.83
N ARG A 185 -4.56 8.74 -14.49
CA ARG A 185 -3.57 8.57 -15.58
C ARG A 185 -2.17 8.26 -15.07
N SER A 186 -1.83 8.71 -13.86
CA SER A 186 -0.52 8.50 -13.26
C SER A 186 -0.60 8.38 -11.73
N PRO A 187 0.29 7.58 -11.12
CA PRO A 187 0.40 7.49 -9.68
C PRO A 187 1.02 8.77 -9.14
N ARG A 188 0.54 9.22 -7.97
CA ARG A 188 1.14 10.30 -7.19
C ARG A 188 1.53 9.71 -5.85
N PHE A 189 2.80 9.86 -5.52
CA PHE A 189 3.35 9.33 -4.28
C PHE A 189 3.24 10.38 -3.18
N ALA A 190 2.97 9.92 -1.97
CA ALA A 190 3.04 10.76 -0.79
C ALA A 190 4.50 11.17 -0.56
N GLU A 191 4.71 12.40 -0.10
CA GLU A 191 6.03 12.82 0.37
C GLU A 191 6.38 11.97 1.59
N VAL A 192 7.53 11.29 1.51
CA VAL A 192 8.11 10.63 2.68
C VAL A 192 8.56 11.77 3.58
N ALA A 193 8.04 11.86 4.80
CA ALA A 193 8.57 12.79 5.78
C ALA A 193 10.07 12.50 5.93
N ASP A 194 10.91 13.53 5.70
CA ASP A 194 12.38 13.42 5.70
C ASP A 194 12.98 12.90 7.02
N ASP A 195 12.15 12.70 8.06
CA ASP A 195 12.53 12.17 9.37
C ASP A 195 13.25 10.81 9.31
N ALA A 196 13.04 10.02 8.25
CA ALA A 196 13.71 8.72 8.08
C ALA A 196 15.13 8.81 7.49
N MET A 197 15.50 9.92 6.84
CA MET A 197 16.86 10.12 6.31
C MET A 197 17.79 10.80 7.32
N ASP A 198 17.25 11.62 8.23
CA ASP A 198 18.03 12.29 9.26
C ASP A 198 18.20 11.46 10.54
N ASN A 199 17.42 10.38 10.71
CA ASN A 199 17.55 9.49 11.86
C ASN A 199 17.28 8.03 11.44
N PRO A 200 18.26 7.33 10.83
CA PRO A 200 18.14 5.89 10.64
C PRO A 200 17.85 5.26 12.01
N PRO A 201 16.91 4.28 12.11
CA PRO A 201 16.69 3.58 13.37
C PRO A 201 18.05 3.08 13.84
N ALA A 202 18.52 3.59 14.96
CA ALA A 202 19.74 3.16 15.60
C ALA A 202 19.49 1.73 16.11
N LEU A 203 19.56 0.77 15.19
CA LEU A 203 19.80 -0.61 15.55
C LEU A 203 21.19 -0.59 16.18
N SER A 204 21.20 -0.62 17.52
CA SER A 204 22.39 -0.77 18.33
C SER A 204 23.03 -2.12 17.99
N LEU A 205 23.82 -2.16 16.91
CA LEU A 205 24.56 -3.35 16.48
C LEU A 205 25.50 -3.89 17.57
N SER A 206 25.82 -3.08 18.57
CA SER A 206 26.58 -3.49 19.75
C SER A 206 25.87 -4.51 20.65
N SER A 207 24.56 -4.75 20.48
CA SER A 207 23.85 -5.80 21.22
C SER A 207 23.68 -7.11 20.46
N LEU A 208 24.13 -7.20 19.21
CA LEU A 208 23.94 -8.39 18.35
C LEU A 208 25.24 -9.00 17.85
N ILE A 209 26.38 -8.29 17.95
CA ILE A 209 27.65 -8.77 17.42
C ILE A 209 28.76 -8.39 18.40
N SER A 210 29.25 -9.37 19.15
CA SER A 210 30.53 -9.26 19.84
C SER A 210 31.64 -9.63 18.85
N VAL A 211 32.63 -8.75 18.67
CA VAL A 211 33.77 -9.00 17.79
C VAL A 211 35.02 -9.15 18.64
N HIS A 212 35.53 -10.37 18.77
CA HIS A 212 36.84 -10.64 19.35
C HIS A 212 37.75 -11.27 18.29
N ASN A 213 38.94 -10.68 18.09
CA ASN A 213 40.01 -11.20 17.25
C ASN A 213 39.57 -11.72 15.85
N THR A 214 38.88 -10.88 15.08
CA THR A 214 38.63 -11.08 13.63
C THR A 214 37.66 -12.21 13.22
N PHE A 215 36.89 -12.79 14.14
CA PHE A 215 35.81 -13.74 13.81
C PHE A 215 34.43 -13.19 14.21
N ILE A 216 33.41 -13.51 13.42
CA ILE A 216 31.99 -13.20 13.71
C ILE A 216 31.38 -14.48 14.27
N GLU A 217 31.08 -14.49 15.57
CA GLU A 217 30.25 -15.53 16.17
C GLU A 217 28.78 -15.08 16.06
N VAL A 218 27.96 -15.92 15.43
CA VAL A 218 26.50 -15.79 15.48
C VAL A 218 26.07 -16.65 16.67
N GLU A 219 25.48 -16.05 17.71
CA GLU A 219 24.91 -16.84 18.81
C GLU A 219 23.78 -17.70 18.23
N ASP A 220 24.00 -19.02 18.20
CA ASP A 220 22.96 -20.00 17.96
C ASP A 220 21.98 -19.88 19.13
N GLY A 221 20.88 -19.17 18.90
CA GLY A 221 19.85 -18.95 19.91
C GLY A 221 19.40 -20.26 20.53
N ASP A 222 19.39 -20.27 21.87
CA ASP A 222 19.00 -21.38 22.74
C ASP A 222 17.73 -22.08 22.23
N LEU A 223 17.91 -23.19 21.52
CA LEU A 223 16.89 -24.20 21.35
C LEU A 223 17.00 -25.12 22.57
N ASP A 224 16.10 -24.90 23.53
CA ASP A 224 15.86 -25.76 24.68
C ASP A 224 15.91 -27.24 24.28
N ALA A 225 17.00 -27.90 24.64
CA ALA A 225 17.13 -29.35 24.60
C ALA A 225 17.57 -29.80 25.98
N ASP A 226 16.61 -30.29 26.76
CA ASP A 226 16.79 -30.98 28.03
C ASP A 226 17.94 -32.00 27.95
N GLU A 227 19.06 -31.73 28.61
CA GLU A 227 20.08 -32.76 28.88
C GLU A 227 19.61 -33.67 30.02
N PRO A 228 19.54 -35.00 29.83
CA PRO A 228 19.32 -35.94 30.92
C PRO A 228 20.59 -36.21 31.74
N GLU A 229 20.36 -36.19 33.05
CA GLU A 229 21.26 -36.12 34.19
C GLU A 229 22.08 -37.41 34.49
N TRP A 230 22.77 -38.02 33.52
CA TRP A 230 23.60 -39.23 33.76
C TRP A 230 25.11 -38.96 33.95
N CYS A 231 25.63 -37.80 33.54
CA CYS A 231 27.08 -37.54 33.60
C CYS A 231 27.56 -36.91 34.93
N ARG A 232 26.87 -37.17 36.05
CA ARG A 232 27.35 -36.86 37.41
C ARG A 232 27.85 -38.13 38.07
N ASN A 233 29.17 -38.36 38.05
CA ASN A 233 29.99 -38.41 39.26
C ASN A 233 31.46 -38.71 38.96
N LYS A 234 32.32 -37.97 39.66
CA LYS A 234 33.77 -38.12 39.72
C LYS A 234 34.20 -39.16 40.76
N SER A 235 35.44 -39.63 40.58
CA SER A 235 36.42 -40.02 41.61
C SER A 235 36.30 -41.42 42.22
N VAL A 236 37.30 -42.28 41.96
CA VAL A 236 38.59 -42.38 42.68
C VAL A 236 39.69 -42.75 41.69
#